data_AF-A0A8S0WVE8-F1
#
_entry.id   AF-A0A8S0WVE8-F1
#
_cell.length_a   1.000
_cell.length_b   1.000
_cell.length_c   1.000
_cell.angle_alpha   90.00
_cell.angle_beta   90.00
_cell.angle_gamma   90.00
#
_symmetry.space_group_name_H-M   'P 1'
#
loop_
_entity.id
_entity.type
_entity.pdbx_description
1 polymer ?
#
loop_
_entity_poly.entity_id
_entity_poly.type
_entity_poly.pdbx_seq_one_letter_code
_entity_poly.pdbx_strand_id
1 'polypeptide(L)'
;MRLVAVPDDHEFGNDGLWERVRAKVVELLDDKKIKIACVDFVRFTWLEKKKDGEVEVDEDEGEDDGGEEDFDYDSVPPIKPIEDGDRHYSNPTIWVGVVPNTLTADTAFDATKGIRSFLNGLNVTDIDIAYRETVPKSSVSRALFAPVGIVDHRKDFIDPVSVALSLPIAGLKTTMQGTMGPFFHVDNTLYAITVRHNLFLADGGNDEFKFSTAAPNIHVVLMGNPAFTNYLASIQAEIETLIDSVDAIEKKIKTHTSNMQHGIGLPQPQIDLNTHVAERDRLRGKINALQDFFAVIKRRWGKITRRVIGHVVWAPSIGVGVPPHQYTRDLCVVQLYKENFYNLLGNVLNLGPEYTSTKLKSLFYERDDVKSTFKYPTDGLLPLLTSQQISNPDNKNVTGDPIRRAIKRGFTTKTTVGTISRYMSFARKYFPTGNLESIELPILPHENETGTFSKGGDSGSTIVSPKGEYISLLTSGTNKGTDGSDITYSTPFEWAWELVCKQFPGANLYWDDIEAFLAA
;
A
#
# COMPACT_ATOMS: atom_id res chain seq x y z
N MET A 1 33.79 6.05 -20.20
CA MET A 1 32.62 6.33 -21.06
C MET A 1 31.36 6.46 -20.21
N ARG A 2 30.48 7.41 -20.50
CA ARG A 2 29.21 7.71 -19.80
C ARG A 2 28.10 7.95 -20.84
N LEU A 3 26.85 7.74 -20.45
CA LEU A 3 25.67 8.06 -21.26
C LEU A 3 25.25 9.52 -21.01
N VAL A 4 24.89 10.24 -22.06
CA VAL A 4 24.34 11.60 -22.02
C VAL A 4 23.17 11.73 -23.00
N ALA A 5 22.33 12.74 -22.78
CA ALA A 5 21.24 13.05 -23.71
C ALA A 5 21.81 13.53 -25.06
N VAL A 6 21.08 13.25 -26.14
CA VAL A 6 21.33 13.93 -27.42
C VAL A 6 20.78 15.35 -27.29
N PRO A 7 21.55 16.38 -27.67
CA PRO A 7 21.07 17.77 -27.66
C PRO A 7 19.75 17.98 -28.43
N ASP A 8 18.90 18.88 -27.92
CA ASP A 8 17.56 19.14 -28.48
C ASP A 8 17.59 19.79 -29.88
N ASP A 9 18.72 20.36 -30.29
CA ASP A 9 18.97 20.92 -31.63
C ASP A 9 19.28 19.86 -32.68
N HIS A 10 19.37 18.57 -32.30
CA HIS A 10 19.47 17.47 -33.24
C HIS A 10 18.20 17.36 -34.09
N GLU A 11 18.35 16.99 -35.37
CA GLU A 11 17.23 16.92 -36.34
C GLU A 11 16.04 16.06 -35.89
N PHE A 12 16.30 15.02 -35.08
CA PHE A 12 15.26 14.16 -34.48
C PHE A 12 14.42 14.84 -33.40
N GLY A 13 14.89 15.93 -32.80
CA GLY A 13 14.14 16.76 -31.85
C GLY A 13 13.04 17.61 -32.52
N ASN A 14 13.11 17.79 -33.84
CA ASN A 14 12.16 18.64 -34.58
C ASN A 14 10.90 17.86 -34.98
N ASP A 15 9.73 18.51 -34.85
CA ASP A 15 8.45 18.08 -35.42
C ASP A 15 8.06 16.61 -35.17
N GLY A 16 8.42 16.08 -33.99
CA GLY A 16 8.15 14.70 -33.57
C GLY A 16 8.80 13.65 -34.48
N LEU A 17 9.93 13.98 -35.13
CA LEU A 17 10.62 13.07 -36.03
C LEU A 17 11.14 11.83 -35.31
N TRP A 18 11.65 11.99 -34.07
CA TRP A 18 12.06 10.85 -33.26
C TRP A 18 10.94 9.84 -33.02
N GLU A 19 9.71 10.28 -32.74
CA GLU A 19 8.56 9.39 -32.52
C GLU A 19 8.30 8.51 -33.74
N ARG A 20 8.36 9.10 -34.94
CA ARG A 20 8.17 8.39 -36.21
C ARG A 20 9.32 7.42 -36.47
N VAL A 21 10.56 7.86 -36.25
CA VAL A 21 11.75 7.00 -36.42
C VAL A 21 11.71 5.84 -35.43
N ARG A 22 11.46 6.10 -34.15
CA ARG A 22 11.33 5.09 -33.09
C ARG A 22 10.25 4.07 -33.43
N ALA A 23 9.07 4.52 -33.85
CA ALA A 23 7.97 3.63 -34.25
C ALA A 23 8.37 2.72 -35.42
N LYS A 24 9.04 3.28 -36.44
CA LYS A 24 9.50 2.48 -37.60
C LYS A 24 10.62 1.51 -37.23
N VAL A 25 11.53 1.91 -36.34
CA VAL A 25 12.56 1.01 -35.80
C VAL A 25 11.93 -0.17 -35.07
N VAL A 26 10.92 0.08 -34.22
CA VAL A 26 10.18 -0.99 -33.55
C VAL A 26 9.52 -1.93 -34.56
N GLU A 27 8.82 -1.39 -35.56
CA GLU A 27 8.21 -2.19 -36.63
C GLU A 27 9.22 -3.10 -37.35
N LEU A 28 10.39 -2.55 -37.74
CA LEU A 28 11.44 -3.31 -38.42
C LEU A 28 12.06 -4.42 -37.53
N LEU A 29 12.14 -4.17 -36.22
CA LEU A 29 12.63 -5.15 -35.26
C LEU A 29 11.59 -6.26 -35.00
N ASP A 30 10.31 -5.90 -34.96
CA ASP A 30 9.18 -6.83 -34.82
C ASP A 30 9.04 -7.75 -36.04
N ASP A 31 9.22 -7.24 -37.26
CA ASP A 31 9.25 -8.02 -38.50
C ASP A 31 10.33 -9.11 -38.47
N LYS A 32 11.43 -8.85 -37.74
CA LYS A 32 12.52 -9.80 -37.51
C LYS A 32 12.33 -10.67 -36.28
N LYS A 33 11.17 -10.55 -35.60
CA LYS A 33 10.81 -11.27 -34.37
C LYS A 33 11.82 -11.07 -33.24
N ILE A 34 12.47 -9.91 -33.20
CA ILE A 34 13.41 -9.56 -32.13
C ILE A 34 12.60 -9.22 -30.88
N LYS A 35 12.97 -9.79 -29.72
CA LYS A 35 12.33 -9.47 -28.45
C LYS A 35 12.88 -8.17 -27.87
N ILE A 36 12.26 -7.06 -28.24
CA ILE A 36 12.66 -5.71 -27.83
C ILE A 36 12.24 -5.44 -26.38
N ALA A 37 13.12 -4.81 -25.61
CA ALA A 37 12.87 -4.30 -24.27
C ALA A 37 12.75 -2.77 -24.23
N CYS A 38 13.56 -2.05 -25.01
CA CYS A 38 13.48 -0.59 -25.18
C CYS A 38 14.17 -0.12 -26.47
N VAL A 39 13.86 1.09 -26.93
CA VAL A 39 14.55 1.77 -28.04
C VAL A 39 14.80 3.21 -27.61
N ASP A 40 16.06 3.57 -27.39
CA ASP A 40 16.47 4.87 -26.86
C ASP A 40 17.30 5.64 -27.88
N PHE A 41 17.28 6.97 -27.80
CA PHE A 41 18.17 7.86 -28.57
C PHE A 41 19.12 8.57 -27.62
N VAL A 42 20.39 8.21 -27.68
CA VAL A 42 21.39 8.55 -26.66
C VAL A 42 22.72 8.94 -27.29
N ARG A 43 23.62 9.53 -26.50
CA ARG A 43 25.01 9.78 -26.91
C ARG A 43 25.96 9.32 -25.82
N PHE A 44 27.15 8.86 -26.19
CA PHE A 44 28.19 8.46 -25.23
C PHE A 44 29.27 9.53 -25.13
N THR A 45 29.89 9.67 -23.97
CA THR A 45 31.03 10.58 -23.74
C THR A 45 32.13 9.95 -22.92
N TRP A 46 33.40 10.26 -23.19
CA TRP A 46 34.55 9.87 -22.39
C TRP A 46 35.59 10.99 -22.37
N LEU A 47 36.51 10.93 -21.41
CA LEU A 47 37.64 11.87 -21.31
C LEU A 47 38.87 11.20 -21.92
N GLU A 48 39.57 11.91 -22.79
CA GLU A 48 40.92 11.56 -23.26
C GLU A 48 41.94 12.32 -22.41
N LYS A 49 42.73 11.57 -21.64
CA LYS A 49 43.79 12.17 -20.82
C LYS A 49 44.98 12.53 -21.70
N LYS A 50 45.55 13.73 -21.50
CA LYS A 50 46.84 14.10 -22.11
C LYS A 50 47.93 13.20 -21.55
N LYS A 51 48.91 12.80 -22.37
CA LYS A 51 50.08 12.05 -21.90
C LYS A 51 50.85 12.91 -20.90
N ASP A 52 51.22 12.32 -19.76
CA ASP A 52 51.99 12.99 -18.72
C ASP A 52 53.29 13.56 -19.32
N GLY A 53 53.48 14.88 -19.20
CA GLY A 53 54.72 15.58 -19.50
C GLY A 53 55.34 16.09 -18.21
N GLU A 54 56.67 16.05 -18.11
CA GLU A 54 57.41 16.52 -16.94
C GLU A 54 57.13 17.99 -16.66
N VAL A 55 56.76 18.30 -15.41
CA VAL A 55 56.63 19.66 -14.90
C VAL A 55 57.92 19.98 -14.16
N GLU A 56 58.65 20.99 -14.62
CA GLU A 56 59.72 21.61 -13.83
C GLU A 56 59.07 22.27 -12.61
N VAL A 57 59.50 21.88 -11.41
CA VAL A 57 59.05 22.48 -10.16
C VAL A 57 60.01 23.63 -9.87
N ASP A 58 59.55 24.86 -10.05
CA ASP A 58 60.22 26.03 -9.51
C ASP A 58 60.07 25.98 -7.98
N GLU A 59 61.16 25.64 -7.29
CA GLU A 59 61.30 25.80 -5.85
C GLU A 59 61.58 27.28 -5.54
N ASP A 60 60.54 28.10 -5.43
CA ASP A 60 60.60 29.34 -4.65
C ASP A 60 59.20 29.89 -4.37
N GLU A 61 59.10 30.60 -3.24
CA GLU A 61 57.92 31.26 -2.63
C GLU A 61 57.08 30.32 -1.75
N GLY A 62 57.08 30.41 -0.41
CA GLY A 62 57.43 31.53 0.46
C GLY A 62 56.37 31.56 1.56
N GLU A 63 56.80 31.57 2.82
CA GLU A 63 55.95 31.79 3.98
C GLU A 63 55.24 33.15 3.84
N ASP A 64 53.93 33.21 4.13
CA ASP A 64 53.37 34.44 4.69
C ASP A 64 52.30 34.13 5.75
N ASP A 65 52.43 34.87 6.83
CA ASP A 65 51.75 34.78 8.11
C ASP A 65 50.81 35.98 8.20
N GLY A 66 49.55 35.75 8.61
CA GLY A 66 48.72 36.82 9.15
C GLY A 66 47.37 37.06 8.47
N GLY A 67 46.34 37.13 9.33
CA GLY A 67 45.08 37.82 9.06
C GLY A 67 43.85 36.93 9.17
N GLU A 68 43.18 36.96 10.32
CA GLU A 68 41.75 36.64 10.39
C GLU A 68 40.99 37.68 9.56
N GLU A 69 40.70 37.37 8.30
CA GLU A 69 39.64 38.01 7.53
C GLU A 69 38.42 37.07 7.53
N ASP A 70 37.25 37.64 7.83
CA ASP A 70 35.95 36.97 7.77
C ASP A 70 35.79 36.25 6.42
N PHE A 71 35.98 34.93 6.42
CA PHE A 71 35.86 34.09 5.25
C PHE A 71 34.38 33.96 4.87
N ASP A 72 33.90 34.84 3.98
CA ASP A 72 32.54 34.77 3.45
C ASP A 72 32.40 33.51 2.58
N TYR A 73 31.75 32.49 3.12
CA TYR A 73 31.54 31.19 2.46
C TYR A 73 30.79 31.33 1.12
N ASP A 74 30.02 32.41 0.93
CA ASP A 74 29.29 32.68 -0.32
C ASP A 74 30.16 33.31 -1.42
N SER A 75 31.38 33.74 -1.08
CA SER A 75 32.37 34.25 -2.05
C SER A 75 33.26 33.16 -2.66
N VAL A 76 33.14 31.92 -2.18
CA VAL A 76 33.82 30.75 -2.77
C VAL A 76 33.04 30.31 -4.02
N PRO A 77 33.58 30.49 -5.25
CA PRO A 77 32.89 30.01 -6.44
C PRO A 77 32.70 28.48 -6.32
N PRO A 78 31.51 27.94 -6.68
CA PRO A 78 31.26 26.51 -6.57
C PRO A 78 32.36 25.76 -7.31
N ILE A 79 32.95 24.77 -6.63
CA ILE A 79 33.99 23.90 -7.17
C ILE A 79 33.42 23.27 -8.44
N LYS A 80 33.74 23.86 -9.60
CA LYS A 80 33.48 23.23 -10.88
C LYS A 80 34.42 22.03 -10.91
N PRO A 81 33.93 20.81 -11.13
CA PRO A 81 34.80 19.67 -11.32
C PRO A 81 35.79 20.04 -12.43
N ILE A 82 37.08 20.12 -12.09
CA ILE A 82 38.12 20.28 -13.09
C ILE A 82 38.16 18.93 -13.81
N GLU A 83 37.61 18.89 -15.02
CA GLU A 83 37.66 17.71 -15.86
C GLU A 83 39.08 17.61 -16.45
N ASP A 84 39.87 16.68 -15.93
CA ASP A 84 41.21 16.35 -16.44
C ASP A 84 41.08 15.57 -17.75
N GLY A 85 41.35 16.24 -18.87
CA GLY A 85 41.32 15.70 -20.24
C GLY A 85 40.27 16.33 -21.15
N ASP A 86 40.43 16.12 -22.46
CA ASP A 86 39.49 16.61 -23.46
C ASP A 86 38.29 15.66 -23.56
N ARG A 87 37.07 16.21 -23.54
CA ARG A 87 35.84 15.42 -23.55
C ARG A 87 35.41 15.08 -24.98
N HIS A 88 35.39 13.79 -25.28
CA HIS A 88 34.91 13.26 -26.55
C HIS A 88 33.46 12.79 -26.43
N TYR A 89 32.75 12.86 -27.55
CA TYR A 89 31.38 12.38 -27.69
C TYR A 89 31.26 11.48 -28.92
N SER A 90 30.52 10.37 -28.79
CA SER A 90 30.16 9.52 -29.93
C SER A 90 29.18 10.22 -30.87
N ASN A 91 28.87 9.60 -32.00
CA ASN A 91 27.65 9.95 -32.73
C ASN A 91 26.41 9.65 -31.86
N PRO A 92 25.29 10.35 -32.08
CA PRO A 92 23.99 9.93 -31.57
C PRO A 92 23.71 8.47 -31.93
N THR A 93 23.15 7.71 -31.02
CA THR A 93 23.01 6.26 -31.14
C THR A 93 21.56 5.87 -30.89
N ILE A 94 20.96 5.14 -31.84
CA ILE A 94 19.75 4.35 -31.58
C ILE A 94 20.19 3.12 -30.80
N TRP A 95 19.92 3.13 -29.49
CA TRP A 95 20.35 2.10 -28.58
C TRP A 95 19.19 1.16 -28.25
N VAL A 96 19.23 -0.01 -28.86
CA VAL A 96 18.16 -1.02 -28.76
C VAL A 96 18.44 -1.95 -27.60
N GLY A 97 17.54 -1.97 -26.62
CA GLY A 97 17.50 -2.97 -25.58
C GLY A 97 16.77 -4.23 -26.03
N VAL A 98 17.37 -5.40 -25.85
CA VAL A 98 16.76 -6.70 -26.15
C VAL A 98 16.77 -7.61 -24.93
N VAL A 99 15.81 -8.54 -24.87
CA VAL A 99 15.75 -9.51 -23.79
C VAL A 99 17.03 -10.39 -23.80
N PRO A 100 17.68 -10.64 -22.65
CA PRO A 100 18.91 -11.42 -22.60
C PRO A 100 18.80 -12.80 -23.26
N ASN A 101 19.83 -13.22 -23.98
CA ASN A 101 19.94 -14.50 -24.70
C ASN A 101 18.90 -14.72 -25.80
N THR A 102 18.30 -13.66 -26.36
CA THR A 102 17.26 -13.77 -27.40
C THR A 102 17.68 -13.27 -28.78
N LEU A 103 18.79 -12.55 -28.89
CA LEU A 103 19.28 -11.96 -30.13
C LEU A 103 20.63 -12.56 -30.52
N THR A 104 20.75 -13.02 -31.77
CA THR A 104 22.02 -13.45 -32.36
C THR A 104 22.67 -12.30 -33.14
N ALA A 105 23.99 -12.35 -33.32
CA ALA A 105 24.74 -11.34 -34.08
C ALA A 105 24.23 -11.21 -35.54
N ASP A 106 23.92 -12.34 -36.20
CA ASP A 106 23.41 -12.35 -37.57
C ASP A 106 22.05 -11.65 -37.70
N THR A 107 21.13 -11.94 -36.78
CA THR A 107 19.81 -11.30 -36.75
C THR A 107 19.91 -9.82 -36.42
N ALA A 108 20.81 -9.43 -35.50
CA ALA A 108 21.08 -8.03 -35.18
C ALA A 108 21.64 -7.28 -36.40
N PHE A 109 22.59 -7.88 -37.10
CA PHE A 109 23.20 -7.31 -38.30
C PHE A 109 22.17 -7.15 -39.43
N ASP A 110 21.31 -8.14 -39.65
CA ASP A 110 20.26 -8.06 -40.67
C ASP A 110 19.21 -6.99 -40.34
N ALA A 111 18.76 -6.91 -39.08
CA ALA A 111 17.86 -5.86 -38.64
C ALA A 111 18.48 -4.45 -38.78
N THR A 112 19.78 -4.33 -38.50
CA THR A 112 20.54 -3.07 -38.67
C THR A 112 20.49 -2.56 -40.11
N LYS A 113 20.53 -3.46 -41.11
CA LYS A 113 20.42 -3.06 -42.53
C LYS A 113 19.07 -2.42 -42.82
N GLY A 114 18.00 -2.98 -42.28
CA GLY A 114 16.64 -2.44 -42.43
C GLY A 114 16.54 -1.04 -41.82
N ILE A 115 17.01 -0.90 -40.57
CA ILE A 115 17.03 0.40 -39.88
C ILE A 115 17.89 1.41 -40.63
N ARG A 116 19.09 1.02 -41.08
CA ARG A 116 19.99 1.90 -41.85
C ARG A 116 19.37 2.33 -43.18
N SER A 117 18.74 1.40 -43.90
CA SER A 117 18.06 1.72 -45.16
C SER A 117 16.93 2.74 -44.96
N PHE A 118 16.20 2.63 -43.85
CA PHE A 118 15.16 3.61 -43.49
C PHE A 118 15.77 4.98 -43.16
N LEU A 119 16.81 5.02 -42.33
CA LEU A 119 17.51 6.27 -41.97
C LEU A 119 18.12 6.97 -43.20
N ASN A 120 18.70 6.20 -44.12
CA ASN A 120 19.21 6.74 -45.38
C ASN A 120 18.10 7.38 -46.22
N GLY A 121 16.88 6.83 -46.20
CA GLY A 121 15.71 7.42 -46.86
C GLY A 121 15.26 8.76 -46.25
N LEU A 122 15.70 9.06 -45.02
CA LEU A 122 15.51 10.34 -44.36
C LEU A 122 16.72 11.28 -44.51
N ASN A 123 17.73 10.89 -45.30
CA ASN A 123 19.03 11.57 -45.44
C ASN A 123 19.83 11.69 -44.14
N VAL A 124 19.65 10.75 -43.21
CA VAL A 124 20.33 10.73 -41.91
C VAL A 124 21.47 9.73 -41.90
N THR A 125 22.70 10.21 -41.72
CA THR A 125 23.92 9.38 -41.89
C THR A 125 24.75 9.26 -40.62
N ASP A 126 24.77 10.27 -39.76
CA ASP A 126 25.62 10.32 -38.55
C ASP A 126 24.94 9.79 -37.29
N ILE A 127 24.29 8.62 -37.40
CA ILE A 127 23.65 7.93 -36.28
C ILE A 127 24.16 6.50 -36.18
N ASP A 128 24.63 6.11 -35.01
CA ASP A 128 25.01 4.73 -34.70
C ASP A 128 23.80 3.88 -34.33
N ILE A 129 23.89 2.57 -34.56
CA ILE A 129 22.86 1.60 -34.13
C ILE A 129 23.59 0.55 -33.30
N ALA A 130 23.17 0.39 -32.04
CA ALA A 130 23.80 -0.53 -31.11
C ALA A 130 22.75 -1.33 -30.36
N TYR A 131 23.08 -2.59 -30.05
CA TYR A 131 22.22 -3.49 -29.27
C TYR A 131 22.84 -3.74 -27.90
N ARG A 132 21.98 -3.86 -26.89
CA ARG A 132 22.35 -4.28 -25.54
C ARG A 132 21.32 -5.27 -25.01
N GLU A 133 21.77 -6.22 -24.22
CA GLU A 133 20.85 -6.99 -23.40
C GLU A 133 20.35 -6.14 -22.24
N THR A 134 19.04 -6.11 -22.03
CA THR A 134 18.42 -5.41 -20.92
C THR A 134 17.09 -6.06 -20.54
N VAL A 135 16.76 -5.97 -19.26
CA VAL A 135 15.44 -6.32 -18.75
C VAL A 135 14.85 -5.04 -18.16
N PRO A 136 13.63 -4.62 -18.57
CA PRO A 136 12.96 -3.51 -17.94
C PRO A 136 12.81 -3.80 -16.45
N LYS A 137 13.62 -3.13 -15.62
CA LYS A 137 13.43 -3.19 -14.18
C LYS A 137 12.24 -2.29 -13.87
N SER A 138 11.07 -2.90 -13.64
CA SER A 138 9.94 -2.20 -13.04
C SER A 138 10.44 -1.54 -11.76
N SER A 139 10.46 -0.22 -11.75
CA SER A 139 10.87 0.59 -10.62
C SER A 139 9.89 0.32 -9.48
N VAL A 140 10.27 -0.58 -8.57
CA VAL A 140 9.60 -0.89 -7.30
C VAL A 140 8.07 -0.97 -7.44
N SER A 141 7.56 -2.18 -7.71
CA SER A 141 6.11 -2.43 -7.70
C SER A 141 5.45 -1.75 -6.49
N ARG A 142 4.49 -0.87 -6.77
CA ARG A 142 3.65 -0.19 -5.78
C ARG A 142 2.54 -1.11 -5.25
N ALA A 143 2.51 -2.37 -5.70
CA ALA A 143 1.54 -3.35 -5.29
C ALA A 143 1.54 -3.54 -3.77
N LEU A 144 0.33 -3.48 -3.23
CA LEU A 144 -0.01 -3.94 -1.90
C LEU A 144 0.38 -5.41 -1.76
N PHE A 145 0.77 -5.81 -0.56
CA PHE A 145 1.17 -7.18 -0.30
C PHE A 145 -0.02 -8.15 -0.35
N ALA A 146 0.26 -9.41 -0.63
CA ALA A 146 -0.68 -10.47 -0.24
C ALA A 146 -0.75 -10.53 1.31
N PRO A 147 -1.91 -10.87 1.89
CA PRO A 147 -1.98 -11.24 3.29
C PRO A 147 -1.04 -12.42 3.57
N VAL A 148 -0.57 -12.51 4.82
CA VAL A 148 0.36 -13.57 5.24
C VAL A 148 -0.28 -14.44 6.30
N GLY A 149 0.15 -15.70 6.37
CA GLY A 149 -0.32 -16.62 7.39
C GLY A 149 0.11 -16.25 8.82
N ILE A 150 -0.52 -16.89 9.80
CA ILE A 150 -0.38 -16.63 11.25
C ILE A 150 1.04 -16.92 11.79
N VAL A 151 1.89 -17.63 11.02
CA VAL A 151 3.27 -17.94 11.41
C VAL A 151 4.31 -16.96 10.83
N ASP A 152 3.92 -16.12 9.88
CA ASP A 152 4.84 -15.17 9.24
C ASP A 152 5.28 -14.09 10.24
N HIS A 153 6.58 -13.77 10.24
CA HIS A 153 7.16 -12.77 11.13
C HIS A 153 6.60 -11.35 10.93
N ARG A 154 5.98 -11.08 9.76
CA ARG A 154 5.38 -9.79 9.39
C ARG A 154 3.89 -9.70 9.71
N LYS A 155 3.26 -10.79 10.18
CA LYS A 155 1.79 -10.88 10.35
C LYS A 155 1.17 -9.72 11.15
N ASP A 156 1.92 -9.17 12.11
CA ASP A 156 1.46 -8.10 13.00
C ASP A 156 1.44 -6.72 12.30
N PHE A 157 2.11 -6.60 11.15
CA PHE A 157 2.33 -5.33 10.44
C PHE A 157 2.00 -5.35 8.95
N ILE A 158 1.81 -6.53 8.32
CA ILE A 158 1.57 -6.58 6.87
C ILE A 158 0.19 -6.06 6.48
N ASP A 159 -0.77 -6.19 7.38
CA ASP A 159 -2.20 -6.03 7.08
C ASP A 159 -2.56 -4.61 6.59
N PRO A 160 -2.11 -3.51 7.24
CA PRO A 160 -2.34 -2.13 6.78
C PRO A 160 -1.80 -1.80 5.39
N VAL A 161 -1.02 -2.71 4.80
CA VAL A 161 -0.39 -2.54 3.48
C VAL A 161 -0.60 -3.76 2.58
N SER A 162 -1.61 -4.57 2.89
CA SER A 162 -2.01 -5.74 2.11
C SER A 162 -3.31 -5.48 1.35
N VAL A 163 -3.70 -6.39 0.47
CA VAL A 163 -5.00 -6.30 -0.24
C VAL A 163 -6.20 -6.76 0.61
N ALA A 164 -6.00 -7.17 1.87
CA ALA A 164 -7.12 -7.51 2.75
C ALA A 164 -8.00 -6.27 2.99
N LEU A 165 -9.25 -6.50 3.37
CA LEU A 165 -10.18 -5.42 3.69
C LEU A 165 -9.69 -4.58 4.87
N SER A 166 -10.26 -3.38 4.94
CA SER A 166 -9.95 -2.39 5.96
C SER A 166 -8.59 -1.71 5.80
N LEU A 167 -8.21 -1.48 4.54
CA LEU A 167 -7.05 -0.67 4.18
C LEU A 167 -7.14 0.74 4.77
N PRO A 168 -6.11 1.25 5.46
CA PRO A 168 -6.09 2.61 5.93
C PRO A 168 -5.89 3.60 4.79
N ILE A 169 -6.79 4.57 4.69
CA ILE A 169 -6.81 5.54 3.59
C ILE A 169 -6.97 6.97 4.07
N ALA A 170 -6.52 7.89 3.23
CA ALA A 170 -6.83 9.31 3.33
C ALA A 170 -7.00 9.90 1.93
N GLY A 171 -7.66 11.05 1.82
CA GLY A 171 -7.52 11.86 0.61
C GLY A 171 -6.15 12.54 0.58
N LEU A 172 -5.57 12.71 -0.60
CA LEU A 172 -4.23 13.29 -0.76
C LEU A 172 -4.09 14.70 -0.14
N LYS A 173 -5.19 15.46 -0.07
CA LYS A 173 -5.25 16.84 0.43
C LYS A 173 -5.85 16.97 1.84
N THR A 174 -6.16 15.85 2.50
CA THR A 174 -6.74 15.85 3.85
C THR A 174 -5.83 15.11 4.82
N THR A 175 -5.91 15.48 6.09
CA THR A 175 -5.27 14.76 7.20
C THR A 175 -6.21 13.74 7.84
N MET A 176 -7.49 13.74 7.46
CA MET A 176 -8.47 12.76 7.94
C MET A 176 -8.08 11.37 7.48
N GLN A 177 -7.99 10.45 8.44
CA GLN A 177 -7.79 9.04 8.19
C GLN A 177 -9.12 8.33 8.24
N GLY A 178 -9.24 7.33 7.40
CA GLY A 178 -10.37 6.44 7.36
C GLY A 178 -9.93 5.04 6.97
N THR A 179 -10.92 4.20 6.80
CA THR A 179 -10.75 2.81 6.42
C THR A 179 -11.49 2.56 5.10
N MET A 180 -10.86 1.85 4.18
CA MET A 180 -11.50 1.38 2.95
C MET A 180 -12.45 0.23 3.29
N GLY A 181 -13.67 0.31 2.78
CA GLY A 181 -14.66 -0.76 2.86
C GLY A 181 -14.44 -1.79 1.74
N PRO A 182 -15.50 -2.44 1.27
CA PRO A 182 -15.39 -3.57 0.36
C PRO A 182 -15.01 -3.14 -1.07
N PHE A 183 -14.35 -4.07 -1.75
CA PHE A 183 -14.01 -3.98 -3.16
C PHE A 183 -15.17 -4.49 -4.02
N PHE A 184 -15.34 -3.92 -5.20
CA PHE A 184 -16.24 -4.45 -6.21
C PHE A 184 -15.66 -4.17 -7.59
N HIS A 185 -16.23 -4.79 -8.61
CA HIS A 185 -15.86 -4.50 -9.99
C HIS A 185 -17.09 -4.23 -10.86
N VAL A 186 -16.87 -3.47 -11.93
CA VAL A 186 -17.78 -3.35 -13.07
C VAL A 186 -16.92 -3.65 -14.28
N ASP A 187 -17.31 -4.65 -15.05
CA ASP A 187 -16.47 -5.23 -16.10
C ASP A 187 -15.07 -5.54 -15.55
N ASN A 188 -14.03 -4.98 -16.17
CA ASN A 188 -12.63 -5.18 -15.80
C ASN A 188 -12.05 -4.07 -14.88
N THR A 189 -12.90 -3.17 -14.37
CA THR A 189 -12.47 -2.04 -13.53
C THR A 189 -12.70 -2.33 -12.05
N LEU A 190 -11.66 -2.15 -11.24
CA LEU A 190 -11.69 -2.33 -9.79
C LEU A 190 -12.11 -1.05 -9.07
N TYR A 191 -13.07 -1.18 -8.15
CA TYR A 191 -13.57 -0.12 -7.30
C TYR A 191 -13.56 -0.54 -5.83
N ALA A 192 -13.73 0.45 -4.95
CA ALA A 192 -13.95 0.24 -3.53
C ALA A 192 -14.97 1.23 -2.98
N ILE A 193 -15.64 0.84 -1.91
CA ILE A 193 -16.57 1.71 -1.15
C ILE A 193 -15.86 2.18 0.12
N THR A 194 -16.02 3.45 0.46
CA THR A 194 -15.72 4.01 1.79
C THR A 194 -16.78 5.06 2.13
N VAL A 195 -16.56 5.88 3.14
CA VAL A 195 -17.45 7.00 3.50
C VAL A 195 -16.92 8.32 2.91
N ARG A 196 -17.83 9.24 2.56
CA ARG A 196 -17.49 10.51 1.91
C ARG A 196 -16.67 11.40 2.83
N HIS A 197 -17.01 11.45 4.12
CA HIS A 197 -16.31 12.33 5.06
C HIS A 197 -14.83 11.96 5.26
N ASN A 198 -14.37 10.77 4.86
CA ASN A 198 -12.94 10.44 4.89
C ASN A 198 -12.13 11.21 3.84
N LEU A 199 -12.76 11.54 2.71
CA LEU A 199 -12.07 12.01 1.49
C LEU A 199 -12.42 13.46 1.13
N PHE A 200 -13.53 13.98 1.66
CA PHE A 200 -13.99 15.34 1.43
C PHE A 200 -13.89 16.15 2.73
N LEU A 201 -13.34 17.36 2.62
CA LEU A 201 -13.28 18.29 3.75
C LEU A 201 -14.69 18.76 4.12
N ALA A 202 -14.92 19.00 5.42
CA ALA A 202 -16.23 19.41 5.93
C ALA A 202 -16.69 20.78 5.38
N ASP A 203 -15.74 21.65 5.03
CA ASP A 203 -15.97 22.97 4.43
C ASP A 203 -16.04 22.95 2.88
N GLY A 204 -15.74 21.81 2.26
CA GLY A 204 -15.69 21.63 0.81
C GLY A 204 -17.05 21.48 0.11
N GLY A 205 -18.14 21.76 0.80
CA GLY A 205 -19.50 21.59 0.30
C GLY A 205 -20.02 20.15 0.34
N ASN A 206 -21.34 20.01 0.26
CA ASN A 206 -22.03 18.73 0.35
C ASN A 206 -22.67 18.28 -0.96
N ASP A 207 -22.29 18.87 -2.08
CA ASP A 207 -22.86 18.48 -3.38
C ASP A 207 -22.43 17.07 -3.77
N GLU A 208 -23.26 16.42 -4.59
CA GLU A 208 -22.90 15.16 -5.23
C GLU A 208 -21.64 15.38 -6.09
N PHE A 209 -20.64 14.53 -5.86
CA PHE A 209 -19.47 14.45 -6.71
C PHE A 209 -19.64 13.33 -7.73
N LYS A 210 -19.45 13.66 -9.00
CA LYS A 210 -19.30 12.72 -10.11
C LYS A 210 -18.02 13.08 -10.84
N PHE A 211 -17.14 12.10 -11.00
CA PHE A 211 -15.89 12.32 -11.70
C PHE A 211 -16.14 12.76 -13.15
N SER A 212 -15.36 13.75 -13.58
CA SER A 212 -15.32 14.26 -14.93
C SER A 212 -13.86 14.40 -15.31
N THR A 213 -13.50 14.00 -16.52
CA THR A 213 -12.13 14.10 -17.05
C THR A 213 -11.63 15.54 -17.16
N ALA A 214 -12.53 16.53 -17.07
CA ALA A 214 -12.19 17.95 -17.06
C ALA A 214 -11.84 18.49 -15.65
N ALA A 215 -12.13 17.74 -14.58
CA ALA A 215 -11.92 18.18 -13.20
C ALA A 215 -10.70 17.52 -12.55
N PRO A 216 -10.03 18.18 -11.59
CA PRO A 216 -8.93 17.57 -10.85
C PRO A 216 -9.37 16.34 -10.05
N ASN A 217 -8.57 15.28 -10.11
CA ASN A 217 -8.81 14.06 -9.35
C ASN A 217 -8.76 14.30 -7.84
N ILE A 218 -9.74 13.74 -7.11
CA ILE A 218 -9.64 13.55 -5.67
C ILE A 218 -8.90 12.24 -5.44
N HIS A 219 -7.56 12.34 -5.36
CA HIS A 219 -6.70 11.17 -5.15
C HIS A 219 -6.85 10.60 -3.75
N VAL A 220 -6.88 9.27 -3.69
CA VAL A 220 -6.91 8.49 -2.45
C VAL A 220 -5.54 7.85 -2.24
N VAL A 221 -4.98 8.01 -1.04
CA VAL A 221 -3.68 7.47 -0.65
C VAL A 221 -3.83 6.38 0.41
N LEU A 222 -2.99 5.36 0.31
CA LEU A 222 -2.72 4.41 1.39
C LEU A 222 -2.01 5.18 2.52
N MET A 223 -2.72 5.43 3.62
CA MET A 223 -2.28 6.28 4.74
C MET A 223 -1.82 7.69 4.36
N GLY A 224 -2.47 8.70 4.95
CA GLY A 224 -1.90 10.05 5.02
C GLY A 224 -0.55 10.08 5.76
N ASN A 225 0.21 11.17 5.64
CA ASN A 225 1.56 11.27 6.22
C ASN A 225 1.64 10.94 7.72
N PRO A 226 0.75 11.46 8.59
CA PRO A 226 0.81 11.15 10.03
C PRO A 226 0.62 9.66 10.32
N ALA A 227 -0.36 9.02 9.68
CA ALA A 227 -0.62 7.59 9.84
C ALA A 227 0.55 6.74 9.37
N PHE A 228 1.14 7.07 8.22
CA PHE A 228 2.27 6.32 7.68
C PHE A 228 3.53 6.45 8.55
N THR A 229 3.80 7.64 9.10
CA THR A 229 4.89 7.86 10.05
C THR A 229 4.67 7.04 11.33
N ASN A 230 3.46 7.05 11.89
CA ASN A 230 3.14 6.27 13.09
C ASN A 230 3.25 4.75 12.83
N TYR A 231 2.82 4.30 11.64
CA TYR A 231 2.97 2.91 11.23
C TYR A 231 4.45 2.48 11.16
N LEU A 232 5.31 3.28 10.50
CA LEU A 232 6.75 3.01 10.50
C LEU A 232 7.35 2.99 11.92
N ALA A 233 6.97 3.96 12.76
CA ALA A 233 7.43 4.03 14.15
C ALA A 233 7.03 2.78 14.95
N SER A 234 5.82 2.23 14.73
CA SER A 234 5.37 1.01 15.39
C SER A 234 6.17 -0.24 15.00
N ILE A 235 6.59 -0.35 13.74
CA ILE A 235 7.48 -1.44 13.31
C ILE A 235 8.84 -1.30 13.98
N GLN A 236 9.37 -0.08 14.05
CA GLN A 236 10.65 0.18 14.69
C GLN A 236 10.62 -0.14 16.19
N ALA A 237 9.57 0.28 16.90
CA ALA A 237 9.40 0.01 18.33
C ALA A 237 9.30 -1.50 18.63
N GLU A 238 8.65 -2.28 17.76
CA GLU A 238 8.63 -3.76 17.88
C GLU A 238 10.04 -4.34 17.68
N ILE A 239 10.80 -3.85 16.69
CA ILE A 239 12.19 -4.31 16.47
C ILE A 239 13.03 -4.05 17.72
N GLU A 240 12.94 -2.87 18.32
CA GLU A 240 13.64 -2.52 19.56
C GLU A 240 13.24 -3.44 20.73
N THR A 241 11.94 -3.69 20.90
CA THR A 241 11.42 -4.62 21.93
C THR A 241 11.94 -6.05 21.74
N LEU A 242 12.04 -6.51 20.48
CA LEU A 242 12.57 -7.83 20.15
C LEU A 242 14.09 -7.91 20.42
N ILE A 243 14.84 -6.84 20.18
CA ILE A 243 16.28 -6.77 20.50
C ILE A 243 16.48 -6.90 22.01
N ASP A 244 15.74 -6.14 22.82
CA ASP A 244 15.81 -6.23 24.28
C ASP A 244 15.47 -7.65 24.78
N SER A 245 14.50 -8.30 24.13
CA SER A 245 14.11 -9.68 24.43
C SER A 245 15.21 -10.69 24.09
N VAL A 246 15.90 -10.50 22.95
CA VAL A 246 17.07 -11.30 22.57
C VAL A 246 18.19 -11.15 23.61
N ASP A 247 18.51 -9.92 24.01
CA ASP A 247 19.54 -9.66 25.03
C ASP A 247 19.21 -10.33 26.37
N ALA A 248 17.95 -10.31 26.78
CA ALA A 248 17.49 -11.00 27.98
C ALA A 248 17.64 -12.52 27.87
N ILE A 249 17.31 -13.11 26.72
CA ILE A 249 17.47 -14.56 26.47
C ILE A 249 18.95 -14.94 26.40
N GLU A 250 19.81 -14.12 25.80
CA GLU A 250 21.25 -14.36 25.76
C GLU A 250 21.88 -14.37 27.15
N LYS A 251 21.42 -13.50 28.06
CA LYS A 251 21.82 -13.55 29.47
C LYS A 251 21.38 -14.87 30.11
N LYS A 252 20.15 -15.35 29.86
CA LYS A 252 19.67 -16.65 30.36
C LYS A 252 20.51 -17.81 29.83
N ILE A 253 20.85 -17.82 28.54
CA ILE A 253 21.72 -18.81 27.89
C ILE A 253 23.09 -18.84 28.58
N LYS A 254 23.71 -17.68 28.79
CA LYS A 254 25.01 -17.55 29.48
C LYS A 254 24.93 -18.12 30.90
N THR A 255 23.94 -17.72 31.68
CA THR A 255 23.75 -18.22 33.07
C THR A 255 23.53 -19.73 33.10
N HIS A 256 22.68 -20.29 32.24
CA HIS A 256 22.43 -21.73 32.19
C HIS A 256 23.69 -22.50 31.78
N THR A 257 24.44 -21.99 30.80
CA THR A 257 25.71 -22.59 30.36
C THR A 257 26.71 -22.64 31.52
N SER A 258 26.86 -21.54 32.26
CA SER A 258 27.71 -21.48 33.45
C SER A 258 27.23 -22.44 34.54
N ASN A 259 25.92 -22.50 34.84
CA ASN A 259 25.39 -23.40 35.86
C ASN A 259 25.64 -24.88 35.53
N MET A 260 25.51 -25.27 34.25
CA MET A 260 25.86 -26.61 33.79
C MET A 260 27.34 -26.93 34.00
N GLN A 261 28.24 -25.98 33.69
CA GLN A 261 29.68 -26.16 33.91
C GLN A 261 30.04 -26.32 35.39
N HIS A 262 29.32 -25.65 36.29
CA HIS A 262 29.58 -25.69 37.73
C HIS A 262 28.76 -26.77 38.48
N GLY A 263 27.99 -27.61 37.78
CA GLY A 263 27.18 -28.66 38.39
C GLY A 263 26.04 -28.15 39.27
N ILE A 264 25.58 -26.91 39.05
CA ILE A 264 24.49 -26.29 39.79
C ILE A 264 23.15 -26.75 39.20
N GLY A 265 22.34 -27.43 40.01
CA GLY A 265 21.18 -28.20 39.55
C GLY A 265 20.00 -27.37 39.03
N LEU A 266 19.63 -27.63 37.78
CA LEU A 266 18.30 -27.43 37.21
C LEU A 266 17.80 -28.79 36.71
N PRO A 267 16.50 -29.14 36.81
CA PRO A 267 15.95 -30.30 36.13
C PRO A 267 16.09 -30.12 34.60
N GLN A 268 16.65 -31.11 33.88
CA GLN A 268 16.76 -31.11 32.41
C GLN A 268 17.51 -29.90 31.76
N PRO A 269 18.73 -29.56 32.20
CA PRO A 269 19.39 -28.30 31.85
C PRO A 269 19.72 -28.16 30.35
N GLN A 270 19.92 -29.27 29.64
CA GLN A 270 20.16 -29.26 28.19
C GLN A 270 18.88 -28.93 27.39
N ILE A 271 17.71 -29.36 27.87
CA ILE A 271 16.42 -29.10 27.21
C ILE A 271 16.07 -27.61 27.34
N ASP A 272 16.28 -27.04 28.54
CA ASP A 272 16.05 -25.62 28.79
C ASP A 272 17.01 -24.74 27.97
N LEU A 273 18.29 -25.11 27.90
CA LEU A 273 19.26 -24.42 27.06
C LEU A 273 18.86 -24.45 25.58
N ASN A 274 18.49 -25.63 25.06
CA ASN A 274 18.05 -25.78 23.68
C ASN A 274 16.79 -24.93 23.40
N THR A 275 15.86 -24.86 24.36
CA THR A 275 14.64 -24.04 24.26
C THR A 275 14.99 -22.55 24.18
N HIS A 276 15.90 -22.06 25.02
CA HIS A 276 16.35 -20.67 24.97
C HIS A 276 17.10 -20.33 23.67
N VAL A 277 17.94 -21.24 23.17
CA VAL A 277 18.64 -21.07 21.89
C VAL A 277 17.64 -20.99 20.73
N ALA A 278 16.66 -21.91 20.69
CA ALA A 278 15.62 -21.91 19.65
C ALA A 278 14.78 -20.62 19.67
N GLU A 279 14.40 -20.14 20.86
CA GLU A 279 13.65 -18.88 20.99
C GLU A 279 14.49 -17.67 20.57
N ARG A 280 15.78 -17.61 20.94
CA ARG A 280 16.70 -16.56 20.46
C ARG A 280 16.76 -16.52 18.92
N ASP A 281 16.91 -17.68 18.29
CA ASP A 281 17.03 -17.76 16.83
C ASP A 281 15.72 -17.37 16.14
N ARG A 282 14.58 -17.74 16.73
CA ARG A 282 13.25 -17.29 16.28
C ARG A 282 13.11 -15.76 16.37
N LEU A 283 13.46 -15.15 17.50
CA LEU A 283 13.36 -13.70 17.67
C LEU A 283 14.30 -12.95 16.71
N ARG A 284 15.53 -13.43 16.53
CA ARG A 284 16.47 -12.88 15.52
C ARG A 284 15.92 -12.99 14.11
N GLY A 285 15.28 -14.12 13.77
CA GLY A 285 14.57 -14.28 12.51
C GLY A 285 13.43 -13.27 12.34
N LYS A 286 12.69 -12.95 13.41
CA LYS A 286 11.64 -11.91 13.39
C LYS A 286 12.23 -10.51 13.20
N ILE A 287 13.31 -10.17 13.91
CA ILE A 287 14.04 -8.90 13.77
C ILE A 287 14.48 -8.68 12.33
N ASN A 288 15.19 -9.64 11.74
CA ASN A 288 15.70 -9.52 10.36
C ASN A 288 14.54 -9.31 9.37
N ALA A 289 13.48 -10.11 9.49
CA ALA A 289 12.30 -9.99 8.62
C ALA A 289 11.61 -8.62 8.74
N LEU A 290 11.51 -8.07 9.95
CA LEU A 290 10.91 -6.75 10.18
C LEU A 290 11.82 -5.61 9.72
N GLN A 291 13.14 -5.73 9.86
CA GLN A 291 14.10 -4.74 9.33
C GLN A 291 14.04 -4.66 7.80
N ASP A 292 14.05 -5.82 7.13
CA ASP A 292 13.88 -5.90 5.68
C ASP A 292 12.53 -5.33 5.24
N PHE A 293 11.47 -5.70 5.95
CA PHE A 293 10.13 -5.19 5.69
C PHE A 293 10.08 -3.67 5.83
N PHE A 294 10.60 -3.11 6.93
CA PHE A 294 10.68 -1.66 7.16
C PHE A 294 11.41 -0.94 6.03
N ALA A 295 12.57 -1.45 5.60
CA ALA A 295 13.35 -0.88 4.51
C ALA A 295 12.57 -0.90 3.19
N VAL A 296 11.86 -2.00 2.90
CA VAL A 296 10.97 -2.10 1.74
C VAL A 296 9.85 -1.06 1.83
N ILE A 297 9.08 -1.03 2.91
CA ILE A 297 7.95 -0.11 3.12
C ILE A 297 8.39 1.35 2.94
N LYS A 298 9.46 1.75 3.64
CA LYS A 298 10.01 3.11 3.57
C LYS A 298 10.41 3.49 2.15
N ARG A 299 11.03 2.56 1.40
CA ARG A 299 11.43 2.79 0.00
C ARG A 299 10.24 2.85 -0.96
N ARG A 300 9.28 1.94 -0.83
CA ARG A 300 8.09 1.84 -1.72
C ARG A 300 7.17 3.04 -1.52
N TRP A 301 6.86 3.34 -0.27
CA TRP A 301 5.73 4.18 0.11
C TRP A 301 6.12 5.41 0.95
N GLY A 302 7.41 5.69 1.14
CA GLY A 302 7.86 6.87 1.89
C GLY A 302 7.33 8.20 1.36
N LYS A 303 7.23 8.34 0.03
CA LYS A 303 6.65 9.53 -0.61
C LYS A 303 5.13 9.37 -0.75
N ILE A 304 4.36 10.37 -0.32
CA ILE A 304 2.88 10.34 -0.39
C ILE A 304 2.35 10.14 -1.82
N THR A 305 3.02 10.69 -2.84
CA THR A 305 2.65 10.50 -4.24
C THR A 305 2.80 9.05 -4.71
N ARG A 306 3.67 8.27 -4.06
CA ARG A 306 3.81 6.82 -4.29
C ARG A 306 2.77 5.98 -3.55
N ARG A 307 2.02 6.60 -2.64
CA ARG A 307 0.92 5.95 -1.90
C ARG A 307 -0.45 6.17 -2.53
N VAL A 308 -0.56 6.92 -3.62
CA VAL A 308 -1.83 7.04 -4.35
C VAL A 308 -2.24 5.66 -4.87
N ILE A 309 -3.42 5.19 -4.47
CA ILE A 309 -3.98 3.87 -4.81
C ILE A 309 -5.22 3.97 -5.70
N GLY A 310 -5.76 5.18 -5.91
CA GLY A 310 -6.94 5.41 -6.72
C GLY A 310 -7.41 6.86 -6.67
N HIS A 311 -8.62 7.08 -7.14
CA HIS A 311 -9.30 8.38 -7.08
C HIS A 311 -10.81 8.20 -6.92
N VAL A 312 -11.47 9.19 -6.32
CA VAL A 312 -12.93 9.19 -6.19
C VAL A 312 -13.58 9.32 -7.56
N VAL A 313 -14.56 8.45 -7.84
CA VAL A 313 -15.38 8.52 -9.07
C VAL A 313 -16.82 8.95 -8.80
N TRP A 314 -17.32 8.67 -7.60
CA TRP A 314 -18.66 9.08 -7.21
C TRP A 314 -18.76 9.22 -5.70
N ALA A 315 -19.40 10.29 -5.23
CA ALA A 315 -19.79 10.43 -3.84
C ALA A 315 -21.10 11.22 -3.78
N PRO A 316 -22.24 10.59 -3.44
CA PRO A 316 -23.49 11.32 -3.26
C PRO A 316 -23.35 12.33 -2.12
N SER A 317 -24.21 13.36 -2.11
CA SER A 317 -24.29 14.27 -0.97
C SER A 317 -24.53 13.49 0.33
N ILE A 318 -23.83 13.87 1.40
CA ILE A 318 -24.08 13.34 2.74
C ILE A 318 -25.53 13.68 3.08
N GLY A 319 -26.35 12.65 3.21
CA GLY A 319 -27.75 12.77 3.58
C GLY A 319 -27.97 12.15 4.94
N VAL A 320 -28.73 12.81 5.80
CA VAL A 320 -29.28 12.22 7.02
C VAL A 320 -30.78 12.08 6.83
N GLY A 321 -31.39 11.05 7.40
CA GLY A 321 -32.85 10.92 7.30
C GLY A 321 -33.31 10.61 5.87
N VAL A 322 -32.48 9.96 5.05
CA VAL A 322 -32.77 9.77 3.61
C VAL A 322 -33.92 8.78 3.41
N PRO A 323 -35.01 9.17 2.70
CA PRO A 323 -36.11 8.25 2.40
C PRO A 323 -35.68 7.01 1.58
N PRO A 324 -36.40 5.89 1.70
CA PRO A 324 -37.56 5.68 2.57
C PRO A 324 -37.19 5.28 4.01
N HIS A 325 -35.95 4.87 4.26
CA HIS A 325 -35.53 4.26 5.53
C HIS A 325 -35.12 5.26 6.61
N GLN A 326 -34.89 6.51 6.22
CA GLN A 326 -34.35 7.58 7.07
C GLN A 326 -32.90 7.33 7.52
N TYR A 327 -32.15 6.50 6.80
CA TYR A 327 -30.75 6.20 7.11
C TYR A 327 -29.81 7.36 6.74
N THR A 328 -28.62 7.33 7.32
CA THR A 328 -27.51 8.18 6.87
C THR A 328 -26.90 7.64 5.59
N ARG A 329 -26.95 8.45 4.53
CA ARG A 329 -26.20 8.23 3.30
C ARG A 329 -24.87 8.95 3.41
N ASP A 330 -23.84 8.22 3.81
CA ASP A 330 -22.46 8.68 3.80
C ASP A 330 -21.60 7.59 3.16
N LEU A 331 -21.38 7.72 1.85
CA LEU A 331 -20.63 6.75 1.07
C LEU A 331 -19.87 7.43 -0.06
N CYS A 332 -18.84 6.77 -0.54
CA CYS A 332 -17.95 7.24 -1.58
C CYS A 332 -17.39 6.03 -2.33
N VAL A 333 -17.37 6.10 -3.65
CA VAL A 333 -16.80 5.08 -4.53
C VAL A 333 -15.49 5.59 -5.10
N VAL A 334 -14.46 4.77 -4.92
CA VAL A 334 -13.09 5.01 -5.36
C VAL A 334 -12.79 4.03 -6.49
N GLN A 335 -12.37 4.53 -7.65
CA GLN A 335 -11.76 3.67 -8.66
C GLN A 335 -10.31 3.43 -8.29
N LEU A 336 -9.95 2.15 -8.18
CA LEU A 336 -8.64 1.71 -7.75
C LEU A 336 -7.71 1.51 -8.95
N TYR A 337 -6.45 1.85 -8.76
CA TYR A 337 -5.37 1.51 -9.68
C TYR A 337 -5.06 0.03 -9.52
N LYS A 338 -5.63 -0.78 -10.40
CA LYS A 338 -5.61 -2.24 -10.36
C LYS A 338 -4.20 -2.82 -10.26
N GLU A 339 -3.21 -2.15 -10.82
CA GLU A 339 -1.80 -2.51 -10.72
C GLU A 339 -1.23 -2.45 -9.28
N ASN A 340 -1.90 -1.72 -8.37
CA ASN A 340 -1.55 -1.74 -6.95
C ASN A 340 -2.19 -2.92 -6.21
N PHE A 341 -3.10 -3.66 -6.84
CA PHE A 341 -3.91 -4.72 -6.25
C PHE A 341 -3.67 -6.09 -6.93
N TYR A 342 -2.51 -6.31 -7.56
CA TYR A 342 -2.16 -7.61 -8.19
C TYR A 342 -2.20 -8.82 -7.24
N ASN A 343 -2.22 -8.61 -5.92
CA ASN A 343 -2.34 -9.68 -4.94
C ASN A 343 -3.78 -9.88 -4.42
N LEU A 344 -4.79 -9.22 -5.02
CA LEU A 344 -6.19 -9.25 -4.57
C LEU A 344 -6.69 -10.70 -4.45
N LEU A 345 -7.32 -11.00 -3.32
CA LEU A 345 -7.93 -12.32 -3.02
C LEU A 345 -9.47 -12.26 -3.03
N GLY A 346 -10.03 -11.15 -3.50
CA GLY A 346 -11.43 -10.77 -3.32
C GLY A 346 -11.66 -10.07 -2.00
N ASN A 347 -12.92 -10.03 -1.55
CA ASN A 347 -13.30 -9.44 -0.27
C ASN A 347 -13.00 -10.42 0.86
N VAL A 348 -11.87 -10.23 1.55
CA VAL A 348 -11.45 -11.02 2.71
C VAL A 348 -11.14 -10.10 3.88
N LEU A 349 -11.68 -10.41 5.06
CA LEU A 349 -11.37 -9.71 6.30
C LEU A 349 -10.27 -10.46 7.05
N ASN A 350 -9.12 -9.82 7.26
CA ASN A 350 -8.08 -10.38 8.12
C ASN A 350 -8.54 -10.32 9.58
N LEU A 351 -8.53 -11.44 10.29
CA LEU A 351 -8.90 -11.50 11.70
C LEU A 351 -7.79 -10.98 12.62
N GLY A 352 -6.56 -10.90 12.10
CA GLY A 352 -5.40 -10.35 12.77
C GLY A 352 -4.95 -11.10 14.03
N PRO A 353 -3.87 -10.61 14.68
CA PRO A 353 -3.29 -11.26 15.85
C PRO A 353 -3.95 -10.87 17.18
N GLU A 354 -4.90 -9.94 17.20
CA GLU A 354 -5.46 -9.33 18.42
C GLU A 354 -6.22 -10.35 19.28
N TYR A 355 -6.84 -11.34 18.64
CA TYR A 355 -7.53 -12.43 19.31
C TYR A 355 -6.98 -13.79 18.88
N THR A 356 -6.78 -14.67 19.87
CA THR A 356 -6.58 -16.09 19.56
C THR A 356 -7.86 -16.69 18.98
N SER A 357 -7.72 -17.79 18.22
CA SER A 357 -8.88 -18.55 17.72
C SER A 357 -9.89 -18.89 18.82
N THR A 358 -9.39 -19.29 20.00
CA THR A 358 -10.23 -19.63 21.17
C THR A 358 -10.94 -18.40 21.74
N LYS A 359 -10.22 -17.28 21.91
CA LYS A 359 -10.82 -16.04 22.40
C LYS A 359 -11.88 -15.53 21.43
N LEU A 360 -11.62 -15.52 20.13
CA LEU A 360 -12.59 -15.07 19.13
C LEU A 360 -13.85 -15.97 19.12
N LYS A 361 -13.67 -17.29 19.22
CA LYS A 361 -14.79 -18.24 19.38
C LYS A 361 -15.64 -17.91 20.61
N SER A 362 -15.01 -17.63 21.75
CA SER A 362 -15.73 -17.28 22.98
C SER A 362 -16.49 -15.95 22.89
N LEU A 363 -15.98 -14.97 22.13
CA LEU A 363 -16.68 -13.70 21.89
C LEU A 363 -17.90 -13.90 20.97
N PHE A 364 -17.83 -14.83 20.02
CA PHE A 364 -18.97 -15.13 19.15
C PHE A 364 -20.01 -16.05 19.81
N TYR A 365 -19.58 -16.97 20.66
CA TYR A 365 -20.41 -17.98 21.33
C TYR A 365 -20.04 -18.06 22.80
N GLU A 366 -20.87 -17.46 23.65
CA GLU A 366 -20.68 -17.47 25.11
C GLU A 366 -21.31 -18.69 25.79
N ARG A 367 -22.04 -19.52 25.03
CA ARG A 367 -22.71 -20.70 25.55
C ARG A 367 -21.78 -21.90 25.54
N ASP A 368 -21.57 -22.48 26.71
CA ASP A 368 -20.76 -23.71 26.87
C ASP A 368 -21.56 -24.99 26.62
N ASP A 369 -22.90 -24.90 26.59
CA ASP A 369 -23.79 -26.05 26.44
C ASP A 369 -24.06 -26.43 24.96
N VAL A 370 -23.62 -25.60 24.00
CA VAL A 370 -23.73 -25.86 22.57
C VAL A 370 -22.39 -25.58 21.90
N LYS A 371 -21.93 -26.52 21.06
CA LYS A 371 -20.68 -26.35 20.32
C LYS A 371 -20.80 -25.16 19.35
N SER A 372 -19.83 -24.24 19.40
CA SER A 372 -19.73 -23.12 18.46
C SER A 372 -19.75 -23.60 17.01
N THR A 373 -20.57 -22.95 16.18
CA THR A 373 -20.63 -23.18 14.74
C THR A 373 -19.57 -22.37 13.98
N PHE A 374 -18.94 -21.39 14.63
CA PHE A 374 -17.86 -20.60 14.03
C PHE A 374 -16.58 -21.43 13.89
N LYS A 375 -16.10 -21.49 12.65
CA LYS A 375 -14.82 -22.12 12.31
C LYS A 375 -13.83 -21.02 11.98
N TYR A 376 -12.84 -20.87 12.83
CA TYR A 376 -11.74 -19.93 12.59
C TYR A 376 -10.95 -20.39 11.36
N PRO A 377 -10.81 -19.55 10.31
CA PRO A 377 -10.03 -19.87 9.12
C PRO A 377 -8.56 -20.14 9.47
N THR A 378 -7.96 -21.18 8.88
CA THR A 378 -6.58 -21.59 9.22
C THR A 378 -5.52 -20.54 8.88
N ASP A 379 -5.81 -19.71 7.88
CA ASP A 379 -4.99 -18.58 7.45
C ASP A 379 -5.33 -17.27 8.18
N GLY A 380 -6.38 -17.26 9.00
CA GLY A 380 -6.88 -16.05 9.66
C GLY A 380 -7.63 -15.10 8.74
N LEU A 381 -7.98 -15.51 7.52
CA LEU A 381 -8.71 -14.70 6.55
C LEU A 381 -10.18 -15.16 6.48
N LEU A 382 -11.11 -14.28 6.84
CA LEU A 382 -12.55 -14.53 6.75
C LEU A 382 -13.08 -14.05 5.39
N PRO A 383 -13.45 -14.94 4.46
CA PRO A 383 -14.04 -14.55 3.18
C PRO A 383 -15.41 -13.90 3.41
N LEU A 384 -15.70 -12.83 2.68
CA LEU A 384 -16.99 -12.17 2.78
C LEU A 384 -18.00 -12.78 1.80
N LEU A 385 -19.21 -12.99 2.30
CA LEU A 385 -20.31 -13.68 1.63
C LEU A 385 -21.54 -12.77 1.55
N THR A 386 -22.50 -13.17 0.70
CA THR A 386 -23.74 -12.43 0.50
C THR A 386 -24.54 -12.29 1.79
N SER A 387 -25.20 -11.13 1.94
CA SER A 387 -25.89 -10.67 3.14
C SER A 387 -26.79 -11.71 3.81
N GLN A 388 -26.76 -11.74 5.14
CA GLN A 388 -27.80 -12.35 5.96
C GLN A 388 -28.97 -11.38 6.06
N GLN A 389 -30.21 -11.86 5.90
CA GLN A 389 -31.35 -11.07 6.37
C GLN A 389 -31.18 -10.85 7.87
N ILE A 390 -30.86 -9.60 8.24
CA ILE A 390 -30.57 -9.17 9.62
C ILE A 390 -31.68 -9.65 10.56
N SER A 391 -32.92 -9.85 10.10
CA SER A 391 -34.09 -10.27 10.89
C SER A 391 -33.96 -11.58 11.68
N ASN A 392 -33.10 -12.55 11.30
CA ASN A 392 -33.06 -13.88 11.95
C ASN A 392 -31.70 -14.20 12.63
N PRO A 393 -31.51 -13.86 13.92
CA PRO A 393 -30.27 -14.15 14.63
C PRO A 393 -30.05 -15.66 14.82
N ASP A 394 -28.83 -16.11 14.60
CA ASP A 394 -28.42 -17.50 14.83
C ASP A 394 -27.70 -17.72 16.17
N ASN A 395 -27.25 -16.64 16.83
CA ASN A 395 -26.49 -16.70 18.09
C ASN A 395 -27.36 -16.34 19.31
N LYS A 396 -26.97 -16.86 20.47
CA LYS A 396 -27.63 -16.62 21.76
C LYS A 396 -26.58 -16.26 22.83
N ASN A 397 -26.92 -15.34 23.72
CA ASN A 397 -26.06 -14.99 24.87
C ASN A 397 -26.11 -16.09 25.96
N VAL A 398 -25.40 -15.87 27.08
CA VAL A 398 -25.39 -16.79 28.24
C VAL A 398 -26.80 -17.06 28.80
N THR A 399 -27.72 -16.08 28.76
CA THR A 399 -29.11 -16.27 29.23
C THR A 399 -30.00 -16.98 28.21
N GLY A 400 -29.50 -17.26 27.01
CA GLY A 400 -30.24 -17.92 25.94
C GLY A 400 -31.03 -16.97 25.03
N ASP A 401 -30.93 -15.66 25.24
CA ASP A 401 -31.57 -14.64 24.41
C ASP A 401 -30.85 -14.50 23.06
N PRO A 402 -31.59 -14.37 21.94
CA PRO A 402 -30.96 -14.19 20.64
C PRO A 402 -30.16 -12.89 20.55
N ILE A 403 -28.89 -12.99 20.15
CA ILE A 403 -27.98 -11.86 19.94
C ILE A 403 -27.35 -11.93 18.55
N ARG A 404 -26.89 -10.77 18.06
CA ARG A 404 -26.18 -10.66 16.78
C ARG A 404 -24.78 -10.14 17.04
N ARG A 405 -23.80 -11.03 16.91
CA ARG A 405 -22.40 -10.64 17.01
C ARG A 405 -21.94 -10.08 15.68
N ALA A 406 -21.09 -9.06 15.75
CA ALA A 406 -20.47 -8.44 14.60
C ALA A 406 -18.96 -8.36 14.82
N ILE A 407 -18.23 -8.43 13.73
CA ILE A 407 -16.79 -8.20 13.70
C ILE A 407 -16.47 -7.17 12.63
N LYS A 408 -15.46 -6.36 12.91
CA LYS A 408 -14.76 -5.58 11.90
C LYS A 408 -13.28 -5.62 12.17
N ARG A 409 -12.51 -5.21 11.17
CA ARG A 409 -11.17 -4.67 11.34
C ARG A 409 -11.19 -3.21 10.92
N GLY A 410 -10.61 -2.31 11.70
CA GLY A 410 -10.47 -0.89 11.33
C GLY A 410 -9.04 -0.42 11.53
N PHE A 411 -8.67 0.71 10.93
CA PHE A 411 -7.30 1.22 11.04
C PHE A 411 -6.90 1.49 12.50
N THR A 412 -7.79 2.06 13.31
CA THR A 412 -7.44 2.55 14.65
C THR A 412 -7.64 1.48 15.72
N THR A 413 -8.76 0.76 15.67
CA THR A 413 -9.07 -0.28 16.68
C THR A 413 -8.65 -1.69 16.28
N LYS A 414 -8.15 -1.88 15.05
CA LYS A 414 -7.83 -3.21 14.49
C LYS A 414 -9.07 -4.12 14.56
N THR A 415 -8.90 -5.41 14.87
CA THR A 415 -10.04 -6.33 15.02
C THR A 415 -10.80 -6.08 16.31
N THR A 416 -12.12 -5.89 16.19
CA THR A 416 -13.02 -5.73 17.34
C THR A 416 -14.29 -6.55 17.11
N VAL A 417 -14.80 -7.16 18.19
CA VAL A 417 -16.11 -7.80 18.21
C VAL A 417 -17.09 -6.91 18.97
N GLY A 418 -18.34 -6.86 18.50
CA GLY A 418 -19.41 -6.11 19.12
C GLY A 418 -20.76 -6.80 18.96
N THR A 419 -21.80 -6.14 19.46
CA THR A 419 -23.18 -6.62 19.42
C THR A 419 -24.04 -5.65 18.66
N ILE A 420 -24.71 -6.14 17.61
CA ILE A 420 -25.69 -5.36 16.88
C ILE A 420 -26.97 -5.32 17.68
N SER A 421 -27.47 -4.12 17.96
CA SER A 421 -28.79 -3.98 18.57
C SER A 421 -29.87 -4.48 17.63
N ARG A 422 -30.90 -5.11 18.18
CA ARG A 422 -32.12 -5.42 17.42
C ARG A 422 -32.90 -4.17 17.01
N TYR A 423 -32.68 -3.05 17.69
CA TYR A 423 -33.37 -1.79 17.50
C TYR A 423 -32.46 -0.78 16.83
N MET A 424 -32.96 -0.14 15.78
CA MET A 424 -32.29 0.99 15.16
C MET A 424 -32.27 2.18 16.12
N SER A 425 -31.17 2.93 16.12
CA SER A 425 -31.01 4.13 16.92
C SER A 425 -31.49 5.35 16.13
N PHE A 426 -32.15 6.28 16.81
CA PHE A 426 -32.30 7.64 16.31
C PHE A 426 -31.09 8.46 16.73
N ALA A 427 -30.42 9.10 15.77
CA ALA A 427 -29.30 10.01 16.02
C ALA A 427 -29.69 11.42 15.59
N ARG A 428 -29.29 12.42 16.39
CA ARG A 428 -29.48 13.84 16.09
C ARG A 428 -28.18 14.60 16.30
N LYS A 429 -27.76 15.37 15.31
CA LYS A 429 -26.68 16.36 15.41
C LYS A 429 -27.28 17.77 15.30
N TYR A 430 -26.81 18.67 16.15
CA TYR A 430 -27.33 20.04 16.21
C TYR A 430 -26.42 20.98 15.40
N PHE A 431 -27.01 21.75 14.49
CA PHE A 431 -26.33 22.80 13.74
C PHE A 431 -27.12 24.11 13.84
N PRO A 432 -26.47 25.27 13.65
CA PRO A 432 -27.14 26.57 13.69
C PRO A 432 -28.33 26.69 12.72
N THR A 433 -28.27 25.97 11.59
CA THR A 433 -29.30 25.98 10.54
C THR A 433 -30.39 24.92 10.72
N GLY A 434 -30.31 24.09 11.78
CA GLY A 434 -31.29 23.03 12.06
C GLY A 434 -30.65 21.74 12.57
N ASN A 435 -31.51 20.77 12.87
CA ASN A 435 -31.09 19.44 13.33
C ASN A 435 -30.86 18.52 12.13
N LEU A 436 -29.80 17.73 12.19
CA LEU A 436 -29.55 16.61 11.29
C LEU A 436 -29.96 15.32 11.99
N GLU A 437 -30.96 14.62 11.47
CA GLU A 437 -31.60 13.46 12.11
C GLU A 437 -31.52 12.24 11.21
N SER A 438 -31.20 11.08 11.79
CA SER A 438 -31.08 9.82 11.06
C SER A 438 -31.45 8.62 11.91
N ILE A 439 -31.79 7.53 11.22
CA ILE A 439 -31.89 6.20 11.78
C ILE A 439 -30.58 5.47 11.47
N GLU A 440 -29.95 4.92 12.50
CA GLU A 440 -28.63 4.27 12.44
C GLU A 440 -28.72 2.84 12.94
N LEU A 441 -27.93 1.93 12.37
CA LEU A 441 -27.74 0.60 12.96
C LEU A 441 -26.68 0.71 14.07
N PRO A 442 -27.04 0.49 15.35
CA PRO A 442 -26.10 0.69 16.45
C PRO A 442 -25.39 -0.61 16.80
N ILE A 443 -24.08 -0.49 17.01
CA ILE A 443 -23.21 -1.57 17.46
C ILE A 443 -22.65 -1.18 18.83
N LEU A 444 -22.96 -2.02 19.81
CA LEU A 444 -22.46 -1.92 21.16
C LEU A 444 -21.09 -2.61 21.24
N PRO A 445 -20.15 -2.09 22.05
CA PRO A 445 -18.96 -2.84 22.46
C PRO A 445 -19.36 -4.18 23.07
N HIS A 446 -18.52 -5.19 22.87
CA HIS A 446 -18.74 -6.49 23.50
C HIS A 446 -18.56 -6.38 25.02
N GLU A 447 -19.49 -6.93 25.78
CA GLU A 447 -19.59 -6.88 27.24
C GLU A 447 -18.34 -7.40 27.97
N ASN A 448 -17.72 -8.45 27.43
CA ASN A 448 -16.47 -9.03 27.92
C ASN A 448 -15.19 -8.34 27.41
N GLU A 449 -15.31 -7.22 26.70
CA GLU A 449 -14.18 -6.43 26.20
C GLU A 449 -14.16 -5.07 26.89
N THR A 450 -12.97 -4.61 27.28
CA THR A 450 -12.80 -3.32 27.97
C THR A 450 -12.65 -2.14 27.01
N GLY A 451 -12.43 -2.41 25.72
CA GLY A 451 -12.25 -1.42 24.66
C GLY A 451 -13.55 -1.04 23.96
N THR A 452 -13.50 0.05 23.19
CA THR A 452 -14.61 0.46 22.33
C THR A 452 -14.63 -0.37 21.05
N PHE A 453 -15.82 -0.57 20.47
CA PHE A 453 -15.93 -1.22 19.16
C PHE A 453 -15.29 -0.39 18.05
N SER A 454 -15.35 0.94 18.12
CA SER A 454 -14.74 1.82 17.12
C SER A 454 -14.13 3.08 17.73
N LYS A 455 -13.23 3.70 16.95
CA LYS A 455 -12.61 5.01 17.18
C LYS A 455 -12.56 5.81 15.89
N GLY A 456 -12.24 7.10 16.00
CA GLY A 456 -11.88 7.92 14.83
C GLY A 456 -10.82 7.23 13.97
N GLY A 457 -11.01 7.21 12.64
CA GLY A 457 -10.17 6.46 11.69
C GLY A 457 -10.76 5.11 11.25
N ASP A 458 -11.68 4.52 12.02
CA ASP A 458 -12.37 3.29 11.60
C ASP A 458 -13.51 3.53 10.61
N SER A 459 -13.92 4.79 10.38
CA SER A 459 -14.98 5.15 9.43
C SER A 459 -14.72 4.57 8.04
N GLY A 460 -15.72 3.92 7.46
CA GLY A 460 -15.62 3.17 6.21
C GLY A 460 -15.27 1.69 6.38
N SER A 461 -14.94 1.22 7.60
CA SER A 461 -14.78 -0.21 7.86
C SER A 461 -16.07 -0.98 7.56
N THR A 462 -15.91 -2.15 6.95
CA THR A 462 -17.02 -3.09 6.75
C THR A 462 -17.25 -3.85 8.04
N ILE A 463 -18.50 -3.87 8.50
CA ILE A 463 -18.95 -4.67 9.64
C ILE A 463 -19.61 -5.93 9.08
N VAL A 464 -19.20 -7.09 9.57
CA VAL A 464 -19.64 -8.40 9.05
C VAL A 464 -20.05 -9.35 10.18
N SER A 465 -20.81 -10.39 9.83
CA SER A 465 -21.15 -11.47 10.75
C SER A 465 -19.94 -12.39 11.00
N PRO A 466 -19.97 -13.25 12.02
CA PRO A 466 -18.97 -14.30 12.20
C PRO A 466 -18.84 -15.25 10.99
N LYS A 467 -19.83 -15.28 10.10
CA LYS A 467 -19.83 -16.08 8.86
C LYS A 467 -19.30 -15.31 7.65
N GLY A 468 -18.90 -14.04 7.83
CA GLY A 468 -18.44 -13.18 6.74
C GLY A 468 -19.56 -12.49 5.96
N GLU A 469 -20.81 -12.53 6.43
CA GLU A 469 -21.91 -11.86 5.72
C GLU A 469 -21.83 -10.35 5.95
N TYR A 470 -22.01 -9.54 4.90
CA TYR A 470 -22.05 -8.09 5.02
C TYR A 470 -23.21 -7.63 5.91
N ILE A 471 -22.92 -6.72 6.86
CA ILE A 471 -23.94 -6.17 7.76
C ILE A 471 -24.10 -4.68 7.51
N SER A 472 -23.03 -3.90 7.67
CA SER A 472 -23.11 -2.44 7.57
C SER A 472 -21.76 -1.78 7.27
N LEU A 473 -21.83 -0.54 6.80
CA LEU A 473 -20.69 0.35 6.61
C LEU A 473 -20.59 1.30 7.81
N LEU A 474 -19.46 1.30 8.51
CA LEU A 474 -19.26 2.15 9.69
C LEU A 474 -19.20 3.63 9.28
N THR A 475 -20.05 4.47 9.84
CA THR A 475 -20.11 5.91 9.50
C THR A 475 -19.74 6.82 10.65
N SER A 476 -20.13 6.49 11.89
CA SER A 476 -19.91 7.38 13.02
C SER A 476 -20.03 6.65 14.36
N GLY A 477 -19.98 7.41 15.46
CA GLY A 477 -20.28 6.92 16.80
C GLY A 477 -20.58 8.10 17.72
N THR A 478 -20.97 7.79 18.96
CA THR A 478 -21.23 8.78 20.00
C THR A 478 -20.35 8.56 21.21
N ASN A 479 -19.89 9.64 21.82
CA ASN A 479 -19.18 9.61 23.10
C ASN A 479 -19.23 10.99 23.79
N LYS A 480 -18.63 11.08 24.98
CA LYS A 480 -18.48 12.32 25.75
C LYS A 480 -17.16 13.07 25.46
N GLY A 481 -16.66 13.02 24.22
CA GLY A 481 -15.45 13.73 23.78
C GLY A 481 -14.13 12.97 23.95
N THR A 482 -14.17 11.64 24.08
CA THR A 482 -12.98 10.77 24.01
C THR A 482 -12.82 10.22 22.59
N ASP A 483 -11.68 9.61 22.25
CA ASP A 483 -11.47 9.06 20.90
C ASP A 483 -12.33 7.81 20.58
N GLY A 484 -12.90 7.16 21.60
CA GLY A 484 -13.67 5.92 21.47
C GLY A 484 -15.18 6.13 21.52
N SER A 485 -15.92 5.34 20.75
CA SER A 485 -17.38 5.39 20.70
C SER A 485 -18.02 4.53 21.80
N ASP A 486 -18.94 5.11 22.58
CA ASP A 486 -19.82 4.37 23.50
C ASP A 486 -20.76 3.46 22.70
N ILE A 487 -21.30 4.01 21.60
CA ILE A 487 -22.10 3.29 20.60
C ILE A 487 -21.56 3.66 19.22
N THR A 488 -21.29 2.65 18.41
CA THR A 488 -20.92 2.83 17.01
C THR A 488 -22.17 2.85 16.15
N TYR A 489 -22.24 3.76 15.19
CA TYR A 489 -23.32 3.88 14.22
C TYR A 489 -22.84 3.54 12.81
N SER A 490 -23.72 2.87 12.08
CA SER A 490 -23.41 2.37 10.75
C SER A 490 -24.66 2.34 9.88
N THR A 491 -24.42 2.43 8.57
CA THR A 491 -25.46 2.34 7.56
C THR A 491 -25.60 0.89 7.10
N PRO A 492 -26.81 0.29 7.08
CA PRO A 492 -27.01 -1.07 6.57
C PRO A 492 -26.41 -1.27 5.19
N PHE A 493 -25.59 -2.33 5.03
CA PHE A 493 -24.78 -2.51 3.82
C PHE A 493 -25.64 -2.80 2.60
N GLU A 494 -26.74 -3.54 2.76
CA GLU A 494 -27.71 -3.81 1.71
C GLU A 494 -28.18 -2.52 1.01
N TRP A 495 -28.58 -1.52 1.79
CA TRP A 495 -29.03 -0.24 1.24
C TRP A 495 -27.87 0.56 0.61
N ALA A 496 -26.68 0.58 1.24
CA ALA A 496 -25.51 1.21 0.64
C ALA A 496 -25.13 0.57 -0.70
N TRP A 497 -25.22 -0.77 -0.79
CA TRP A 497 -24.94 -1.54 -1.99
C TRP A 497 -26.00 -1.31 -3.07
N GLU A 498 -27.29 -1.21 -2.73
CA GLU A 498 -28.33 -0.82 -3.68
C GLU A 498 -28.05 0.55 -4.33
N LEU A 499 -27.57 1.52 -3.56
CA LEU A 499 -27.20 2.83 -4.08
C LEU A 499 -26.02 2.72 -5.07
N VAL A 500 -25.02 1.88 -4.76
CA VAL A 500 -23.89 1.61 -5.64
C VAL A 500 -24.35 0.92 -6.93
N CYS A 501 -25.15 -0.14 -6.84
CA CYS A 501 -25.68 -0.86 -8.02
C CYS A 501 -26.53 0.04 -8.93
N LYS A 502 -27.27 1.01 -8.37
CA LYS A 502 -28.00 2.00 -9.16
C LYS A 502 -27.08 2.93 -9.94
N GLN A 503 -25.96 3.33 -9.34
CA GLN A 503 -24.99 4.22 -9.98
C GLN A 503 -24.02 3.49 -10.92
N PHE A 504 -23.75 2.21 -10.64
CA PHE A 504 -22.81 1.36 -11.37
C PHE A 504 -23.53 0.05 -11.78
N PRO A 505 -24.33 0.07 -12.86
CA PRO A 505 -24.96 -1.13 -13.38
C PRO A 505 -23.92 -2.21 -13.70
N GLY A 506 -24.15 -3.45 -13.25
CA GLY A 506 -23.19 -4.55 -13.39
C GLY A 506 -22.16 -4.65 -12.27
N ALA A 507 -22.25 -3.82 -11.22
CA ALA A 507 -21.40 -3.91 -10.04
C ALA A 507 -21.51 -5.28 -9.36
N ASN A 508 -20.36 -5.90 -9.07
CA ASN A 508 -20.27 -7.21 -8.42
C ASN A 508 -19.20 -7.22 -7.32
N LEU A 509 -19.54 -7.77 -6.16
CA LEU A 509 -18.65 -7.92 -4.99
C LEU A 509 -17.79 -9.20 -5.05
N TYR A 510 -18.01 -10.05 -6.05
CA TYR A 510 -17.43 -11.38 -6.16
C TYR A 510 -16.72 -11.56 -7.49
N TRP A 511 -15.62 -12.30 -7.47
CA TRP A 511 -14.85 -12.66 -8.65
C TRP A 511 -14.98 -14.16 -8.89
N ASP A 512 -15.46 -14.54 -10.08
CA ASP A 512 -15.48 -15.95 -10.51
C ASP A 512 -14.06 -16.44 -10.83
N ASP A 513 -13.27 -15.58 -11.49
CA ASP A 513 -11.85 -15.79 -11.80
C ASP A 513 -11.07 -14.50 -11.56
N ILE A 514 -10.47 -14.40 -10.37
CA ILE A 514 -9.70 -13.22 -9.98
C ILE A 514 -8.36 -13.11 -10.71
N GLU A 515 -7.77 -14.23 -11.13
CA GLU A 515 -6.51 -14.22 -11.87
C GLU A 515 -6.73 -13.66 -13.27
N ALA A 516 -7.79 -14.11 -13.95
CA ALA A 516 -8.20 -13.56 -15.24
C ALA A 516 -8.60 -12.08 -15.11
N PHE A 517 -9.34 -11.72 -14.05
CA PHE A 517 -9.63 -10.32 -13.77
C PHE A 517 -8.34 -9.52 -13.65
N LEU A 518 -7.36 -9.91 -12.83
CA LEU A 518 -6.14 -9.14 -12.62
C LEU A 518 -5.21 -9.09 -13.86
N ALA A 519 -5.27 -10.08 -14.75
CA ALA A 519 -4.45 -10.15 -15.95
C ALA A 519 -4.97 -9.31 -17.13
N ALA A 520 -6.28 -9.06 -17.21
CA ALA A 520 -6.91 -8.25 -18.24
C ALA A 520 -6.69 -6.75 -18.02
#